data_AF-A0A2G9P1V6-F1
#
_entry.id   AF-A0A2G9P1V6-F1
#
_cell.length_a   1.000
_cell.length_b   1.000
_cell.length_c   1.000
_cell.angle_alpha   90.00
_cell.angle_beta   90.00
_cell.angle_gamma   90.00
#
_symmetry.space_group_name_H-M   'P 1'
#
loop_
_entity.id
_entity.type
_entity.pdbx_description
1 polymer ?
#
loop_
_entity_poly.entity_id
_entity_poly.type
_entity_poly.pdbx_seq_one_letter_code
_entity_poly.pdbx_strand_id
1 'polypeptide(L)'
;MLVDVEEFYVKYKNYSYLHCEWATEQQLLKDKRIQQKIKRFKIRQAQRAHFFADPVIYYLVKWCSLPYEDSTWELKEDVDQSKIEEFEQLQAVRPDTRKVDRPPPNSWKKINQSREYKTGNQLREYQLEGLNWLLFNWYNRRNCILADEMGLGKTIQSITFLHEIFLTGIRCPFLIIAPLSTITNWEREFRTWTDLNVVVYHGSMISRQMIQQYEMYFRDSQGRVIRGTYKFNAIITTFEMILGGCPELNAIEWRCVIIDEAHRLKNKNCKLLEGLKLMNL
;
A
#
# COMPACT_ATOMS: atom_id res chain seq x y z
N MET A 1 -15.98 54.27 1.12
CA MET A 1 -15.30 53.22 0.32
C MET A 1 -14.94 52.10 1.27
N LEU A 2 -15.62 50.96 1.19
CA LEU A 2 -15.19 49.75 1.89
C LEU A 2 -13.94 49.26 1.16
N VAL A 3 -12.80 49.24 1.84
CA VAL A 3 -11.59 48.61 1.32
C VAL A 3 -11.80 47.12 1.51
N ASP A 4 -12.03 46.36 0.44
CA ASP A 4 -12.02 44.91 0.51
C ASP A 4 -10.61 44.46 0.91
N VAL A 5 -10.49 44.00 2.15
CA VAL A 5 -9.23 43.45 2.66
C VAL A 5 -9.24 41.96 2.32
N GLU A 6 -8.29 41.55 1.49
CA GLU A 6 -8.14 40.15 1.10
C GLU A 6 -7.57 39.33 2.28
N GLU A 7 -8.38 38.40 2.78
CA GLU A 7 -8.03 37.49 3.87
C GLU A 7 -7.84 36.06 3.35
N PHE A 8 -6.87 35.35 3.94
CA PHE A 8 -6.55 33.96 3.63
C PHE A 8 -6.80 33.11 4.87
N TYR A 9 -7.44 31.95 4.70
CA TYR A 9 -7.55 30.98 5.77
C TYR A 9 -6.29 30.11 5.82
N VAL A 10 -5.50 30.21 6.90
CA VAL A 10 -4.14 29.68 6.93
C VAL A 10 -3.97 28.54 7.93
N LYS A 11 -3.39 27.43 7.46
CA LYS A 11 -2.93 26.33 8.32
C LYS A 11 -1.43 26.44 8.61
N TYR A 12 -1.09 26.66 9.87
CA TYR A 12 0.30 26.79 10.30
C TYR A 12 1.02 25.43 10.39
N LYS A 13 2.29 25.40 10.01
CA LYS A 13 3.13 24.20 10.09
C LYS A 13 3.34 23.83 11.57
N ASN A 14 3.19 22.55 11.91
CA ASN A 14 3.29 22.00 13.27
C ASN A 14 2.14 22.37 14.23
N TYR A 15 1.07 23.02 13.73
CA TYR A 15 -0.15 23.27 14.50
C TYR A 15 -1.30 22.42 13.98
N SER A 16 -2.20 22.03 14.89
CA SER A 16 -3.46 21.38 14.56
C SER A 16 -4.42 22.35 13.84
N TYR A 17 -5.36 21.81 13.06
CA TYR A 17 -6.37 22.57 12.30
C TYR A 17 -7.27 23.47 13.16
N LEU A 18 -7.33 23.22 14.48
CA LEU A 18 -8.02 24.10 15.44
C LEU A 18 -7.39 25.50 15.56
N HIS A 19 -6.14 25.66 15.09
CA HIS A 19 -5.40 26.93 15.11
C HIS A 19 -5.40 27.62 13.74
N CYS A 20 -6.21 27.13 12.79
CA CYS A 20 -6.38 27.82 11.52
C CYS A 20 -7.16 29.12 11.74
N GLU A 21 -6.64 30.21 11.20
CA GLU A 21 -7.25 31.53 11.34
C GLU A 21 -7.30 32.25 9.99
N TRP A 22 -8.19 33.23 9.92
CA TRP A 22 -8.19 34.20 8.83
C TRP A 22 -7.08 35.21 9.09
N ALA A 23 -6.19 35.36 8.11
CA ALA A 23 -5.06 36.27 8.17
C ALA A 23 -4.99 37.11 6.90
N THR A 24 -4.69 38.39 7.06
CA THR A 24 -4.53 39.32 5.93
C THR A 24 -3.20 39.09 5.22
N GLU A 25 -3.11 39.49 3.95
CA GLU A 25 -1.85 39.45 3.20
C GLU A 25 -0.71 40.14 3.98
N GLN A 26 -0.99 41.30 4.58
CA GLN A 26 -0.01 42.06 5.37
C GLN A 26 0.50 41.28 6.59
N GLN A 27 -0.36 40.52 7.26
CA GLN A 27 0.03 39.67 8.40
C GLN A 27 0.94 38.53 7.95
N LEU A 28 0.64 37.92 6.80
CA LEU A 28 1.38 36.78 6.25
C LEU A 28 2.72 37.17 5.62
N LEU A 29 2.82 38.35 5.02
CA LEU A 29 4.04 38.87 4.40
C LEU A 29 5.18 39.15 5.39
N LYS A 30 4.91 39.08 6.71
CA LYS A 30 5.94 39.11 7.77
C LYS A 30 6.91 37.93 7.66
N ASP A 31 6.46 36.78 7.15
CA ASP A 31 7.32 35.64 6.83
C ASP A 31 7.68 35.65 5.33
N LYS A 32 8.97 35.91 5.02
CA LYS A 32 9.47 35.94 3.64
C LYS A 32 9.24 34.62 2.88
N ARG A 33 9.06 33.49 3.58
CA ARG A 33 8.81 32.17 2.97
C ARG A 33 7.38 32.03 2.44
N ILE A 34 6.44 32.86 2.91
CA ILE A 34 5.02 32.79 2.51
C ILE A 34 4.76 33.58 1.21
N GLN A 35 5.61 34.55 0.87
CA GLN A 35 5.49 35.39 -0.33
C GLN A 35 5.30 34.58 -1.62
N GLN A 36 6.10 33.53 -1.81
CA GLN A 36 5.99 32.67 -2.98
C GLN A 36 4.69 31.85 -3.00
N LYS A 37 4.16 31.48 -1.83
CA LYS A 37 2.90 30.73 -1.71
C LYS A 37 1.69 31.62 -2.04
N ILE A 38 1.66 32.85 -1.55
CA ILE A 38 0.62 33.84 -1.88
C ILE A 38 0.66 34.16 -3.38
N LYS A 39 1.85 34.39 -3.94
CA LYS A 39 2.01 34.63 -5.38
C LYS A 39 1.46 33.46 -6.22
N ARG A 40 1.78 32.21 -5.84
CA ARG A 40 1.22 31.01 -6.51
C ARG A 40 -0.30 30.92 -6.37
N PHE A 41 -0.85 31.21 -5.19
CA PHE A 41 -2.29 31.20 -4.94
C PHE A 41 -3.02 32.23 -5.83
N LYS A 42 -2.54 33.47 -5.90
CA LYS A 42 -3.14 34.53 -6.74
C LYS A 42 -3.07 34.21 -8.23
N ILE A 43 -1.95 33.65 -8.70
CA ILE A 43 -1.83 33.17 -10.08
C ILE A 43 -2.87 32.07 -10.37
N ARG A 44 -3.05 31.12 -9.45
CA ARG A 44 -4.06 30.05 -9.57
C ARG A 44 -5.49 30.58 -9.51
N GLN A 45 -5.78 31.56 -8.66
CA GLN A 45 -7.10 32.21 -8.59
C GLN A 45 -7.43 32.93 -9.90
N ALA A 46 -6.46 33.64 -10.48
CA ALA A 46 -6.61 34.30 -11.78
C ALA A 46 -6.77 33.29 -12.94
N GLN A 47 -6.10 32.14 -12.89
CA GLN A 47 -6.33 31.04 -13.83
C GLN A 47 -7.74 30.43 -13.66
N ARG A 48 -8.21 30.23 -12.42
CA ARG A 48 -9.55 29.72 -12.10
C ARG A 48 -10.68 30.58 -12.67
N ALA A 49 -10.50 31.90 -12.71
CA ALA A 49 -11.50 32.82 -13.26
C ALA A 49 -11.75 32.63 -14.78
N HIS A 50 -10.85 31.94 -15.50
CA HIS A 50 -10.96 31.70 -16.93
C HIS A 50 -11.57 30.34 -17.33
N PHE A 51 -11.89 29.44 -16.37
CA PHE A 51 -12.24 28.04 -16.65
C PHE A 51 -13.62 27.61 -16.10
N PHE A 52 -14.63 28.48 -16.12
CA PHE A 52 -15.98 28.16 -15.64
C PHE A 52 -16.77 27.11 -16.46
N ALA A 53 -16.14 26.38 -17.39
CA ALA A 53 -16.80 25.39 -18.23
C ALA A 53 -16.42 23.93 -17.93
N ASP A 54 -15.28 23.66 -17.27
CA ASP A 54 -14.81 22.29 -17.03
C ASP A 54 -15.08 21.82 -15.59
N PRO A 55 -15.51 20.55 -15.41
CA PRO A 55 -15.69 19.99 -14.08
C PRO A 55 -14.35 19.95 -13.33
N VAL A 56 -14.32 20.53 -12.13
CA VAL A 56 -13.14 20.50 -11.26
C VAL A 56 -12.99 19.11 -10.67
N ILE A 57 -11.94 18.38 -11.08
CA ILE A 57 -11.66 17.02 -10.63
C ILE A 57 -10.73 17.06 -9.40
N TYR A 58 -11.11 16.34 -8.36
CA TYR A 58 -10.31 16.15 -7.14
C TYR A 58 -9.94 14.67 -6.96
N TYR A 59 -8.75 14.43 -6.44
CA TYR A 59 -8.27 13.11 -6.02
C TYR A 59 -8.02 13.11 -4.51
N LEU A 60 -8.42 12.03 -3.83
CA LEU A 60 -8.04 11.81 -2.44
C LEU A 60 -6.63 11.22 -2.38
N VAL A 61 -5.65 12.01 -1.96
CA VAL A 61 -4.23 11.66 -2.01
C VAL A 61 -3.80 11.05 -0.68
N LYS A 62 -3.33 9.80 -0.74
CA LYS A 62 -2.60 9.16 0.36
C LYS A 62 -1.13 9.59 0.29
N TRP A 63 -0.69 10.40 1.26
CA TRP A 63 0.69 10.86 1.38
C TRP A 63 1.68 9.78 1.87
N CYS A 64 2.87 9.73 1.27
CA CYS A 64 3.96 8.84 1.68
C CYS A 64 4.31 9.05 3.17
N SER A 65 4.56 7.94 3.89
CA SER A 65 4.92 7.94 5.32
C SER A 65 3.90 8.55 6.29
N LEU A 66 2.72 9.00 5.81
CA LEU A 66 1.62 9.42 6.67
C LEU A 66 0.55 8.32 6.76
N PRO A 67 -0.23 8.27 7.87
CA PRO A 67 -1.40 7.41 7.98
C PRO A 67 -2.49 7.74 6.96
N TYR A 68 -3.46 6.84 6.78
CA TYR A 68 -4.57 7.07 5.85
C TYR A 68 -5.47 8.23 6.28
N GLU A 69 -5.66 8.46 7.58
CA GLU A 69 -6.49 9.56 8.10
C GLU A 69 -5.97 10.96 7.75
N ASP A 70 -4.70 11.08 7.40
CA ASP A 70 -4.08 12.34 6.96
C ASP A 70 -4.18 12.55 5.43
N SER A 71 -4.96 11.73 4.72
CA SER A 71 -5.18 11.91 3.28
C SER A 71 -6.01 13.17 3.00
N THR A 72 -5.66 13.90 1.94
CA THR A 72 -6.30 15.17 1.59
C THR A 72 -6.86 15.14 0.17
N TRP A 73 -7.93 15.90 -0.06
CA TRP A 73 -8.47 16.10 -1.41
C TRP A 73 -7.64 17.16 -2.13
N GLU A 74 -6.94 16.75 -3.19
CA GLU A 74 -6.10 17.61 -4.01
C GLU A 74 -6.69 17.76 -5.42
N LEU A 75 -6.44 18.90 -6.06
CA LEU A 75 -6.87 19.13 -7.44
C LEU A 75 -6.07 18.25 -8.40
N LYS A 76 -6.68 17.82 -9.51
CA LYS A 76 -5.99 17.06 -10.57
C LYS A 76 -4.66 17.70 -11.01
N GLU A 77 -4.61 19.04 -11.09
CA GLU A 77 -3.40 19.78 -11.47
C GLU A 77 -2.27 19.78 -10.41
N ASP A 78 -2.60 19.45 -9.16
CA ASP A 78 -1.66 19.39 -8.03
C ASP A 78 -1.14 17.97 -7.75
N VAL A 79 -1.65 16.96 -8.49
CA VAL A 79 -1.26 15.56 -8.34
C VAL A 79 -0.37 15.14 -9.51
N ASP A 80 0.70 14.41 -9.19
CA ASP A 80 1.62 13.89 -10.21
C ASP A 80 0.88 13.04 -11.25
N GLN A 81 1.07 13.36 -12.53
CA GLN A 81 0.40 12.69 -13.64
C GLN A 81 0.66 11.16 -13.66
N SER A 82 1.87 10.73 -13.31
CA SER A 82 2.22 9.31 -13.22
C SER A 82 1.41 8.56 -12.15
N LYS A 83 1.01 9.25 -11.07
CA LYS A 83 0.16 8.67 -10.01
C LYS A 83 -1.29 8.59 -10.40
N ILE A 84 -1.77 9.54 -11.21
CA ILE A 84 -3.10 9.47 -11.80
C ILE A 84 -3.19 8.27 -12.75
N GLU A 85 -2.19 8.09 -13.61
CA GLU A 85 -2.13 6.95 -14.54
C GLU A 85 -2.09 5.60 -13.81
N GLU A 86 -1.27 5.49 -12.75
CA GLU A 86 -1.23 4.31 -11.89
C GLU A 86 -2.61 4.03 -11.25
N PHE A 87 -3.28 5.07 -10.74
CA PHE A 87 -4.62 4.95 -10.18
C PHE A 87 -5.66 4.49 -11.21
N GLU A 88 -5.65 5.08 -12.41
CA GLU A 88 -6.58 4.72 -13.49
C GLU A 88 -6.38 3.27 -13.95
N GLN A 89 -5.13 2.82 -14.05
CA GLN A 89 -4.80 1.42 -14.34
C GLN A 89 -5.36 0.48 -13.28
N LEU A 90 -5.20 0.82 -11.99
CA LEU A 90 -5.76 0.04 -10.89
C LEU A 90 -7.30 0.00 -10.90
N GLN A 91 -7.97 1.11 -11.24
CA GLN A 91 -9.43 1.14 -11.37
C GLN A 91 -9.95 0.37 -12.59
N ALA A 92 -9.16 0.29 -13.67
CA ALA A 92 -9.53 -0.44 -14.88
C ALA A 92 -9.50 -1.98 -14.70
N VAL A 93 -8.84 -2.48 -13.64
CA VAL A 93 -8.78 -3.91 -13.32
C VAL A 93 -10.18 -4.43 -13.03
N ARG A 94 -10.60 -5.47 -13.76
CA ARG A 94 -11.90 -6.12 -13.54
C ARG A 94 -11.81 -7.16 -12.42
N PRO A 95 -12.84 -7.26 -11.56
CA PRO A 95 -12.90 -8.32 -10.56
C PRO A 95 -12.94 -9.69 -11.25
N ASP A 96 -12.15 -10.63 -10.74
CA ASP A 96 -12.12 -11.98 -11.27
C ASP A 96 -12.16 -13.01 -10.14
N THR A 97 -13.25 -13.77 -10.12
CA THR A 97 -13.58 -14.74 -9.08
C THR A 97 -13.00 -16.13 -9.34
N ARG A 98 -12.35 -16.34 -10.49
CA ARG A 98 -11.79 -17.66 -10.84
C ARG A 98 -10.67 -18.03 -9.85
N LYS A 99 -10.82 -19.20 -9.23
CA LYS A 99 -9.81 -19.81 -8.37
C LYS A 99 -8.89 -20.67 -9.23
N VAL A 100 -7.61 -20.35 -9.23
CA VAL A 100 -6.57 -21.15 -9.87
C VAL A 100 -5.88 -21.99 -8.80
N ASP A 101 -5.83 -23.29 -9.01
CA ASP A 101 -5.13 -24.20 -8.10
C ASP A 101 -3.63 -24.15 -8.29
N ARG A 102 -2.90 -24.43 -7.20
CA ARG A 102 -1.45 -24.51 -7.23
C ARG A 102 -1.01 -25.54 -8.28
N PRO A 103 -0.09 -25.18 -9.20
CA PRO A 103 0.42 -26.12 -10.18
C PRO A 103 1.03 -27.38 -9.53
N PRO A 104 1.02 -28.53 -10.24
CA PRO A 104 1.56 -29.78 -9.72
C PRO A 104 3.10 -29.72 -9.58
N PRO A 105 3.71 -30.51 -8.67
CA PRO A 105 5.16 -30.46 -8.40
C PRO A 105 6.06 -30.64 -9.63
N ASN A 106 5.63 -31.48 -10.58
CA ASN A 106 6.35 -31.77 -11.83
C ASN A 106 6.43 -30.59 -12.80
N SER A 107 5.61 -29.56 -12.62
CA SER A 107 5.66 -28.34 -13.45
C SER A 107 6.73 -27.34 -12.99
N TRP A 108 7.32 -27.55 -11.81
CA TRP A 108 8.41 -26.70 -11.33
C TRP A 108 9.65 -26.82 -12.22
N LYS A 109 10.24 -25.67 -12.53
CA LYS A 109 11.50 -25.58 -13.27
C LYS A 109 12.42 -24.60 -12.55
N LYS A 110 13.69 -24.98 -12.41
CA LYS A 110 14.72 -24.09 -11.85
C LYS A 110 14.89 -22.88 -12.77
N ILE A 111 14.87 -21.70 -12.17
CA ILE A 111 15.17 -20.43 -12.84
C ILE A 111 16.68 -20.26 -12.82
N ASN A 112 17.31 -20.31 -13.99
CA ASN A 112 18.77 -20.27 -14.12
C ASN A 112 19.35 -18.85 -14.11
N GLN A 113 18.56 -17.86 -14.55
CA GLN A 113 18.98 -16.48 -14.59
C GLN A 113 17.91 -15.60 -13.93
N SER A 114 18.36 -14.61 -13.16
CA SER A 114 17.44 -13.67 -12.55
C SER A 114 16.66 -12.93 -13.62
N ARG A 115 15.35 -12.79 -13.40
CA ARG A 115 14.53 -11.92 -14.22
C ARG A 115 14.88 -10.47 -13.94
N GLU A 116 14.56 -9.62 -14.91
CA GLU A 116 14.51 -8.19 -14.67
C GLU A 116 13.20 -7.85 -13.98
N TYR A 117 13.29 -7.40 -12.74
CA TYR A 117 12.20 -6.90 -11.94
C TYR A 117 11.97 -5.42 -12.22
N LYS A 118 10.97 -4.83 -11.57
CA LYS A 118 10.69 -3.40 -11.71
C LYS A 118 11.96 -2.57 -11.48
N THR A 119 12.10 -1.47 -12.23
CA THR A 119 13.27 -0.57 -12.22
C THR A 119 14.59 -1.20 -12.68
N GLY A 120 14.56 -2.34 -13.37
CA GLY A 120 15.77 -3.00 -13.88
C GLY A 120 16.50 -3.86 -12.84
N ASN A 121 15.86 -4.14 -11.71
CA ASN A 121 16.47 -4.87 -10.61
C ASN A 121 16.69 -6.35 -10.96
N GLN A 122 17.77 -6.94 -10.46
CA GLN A 122 18.07 -8.36 -10.60
C GLN A 122 18.55 -8.93 -9.26
N LEU A 123 18.19 -10.18 -9.00
CA LEU A 123 18.67 -10.94 -7.84
C LEU A 123 20.13 -11.35 -8.04
N ARG A 124 20.90 -11.31 -6.96
CA ARG A 124 22.22 -11.95 -6.90
C ARG A 124 22.07 -13.47 -6.99
N GLU A 125 23.13 -14.18 -7.38
CA GLU A 125 23.10 -15.63 -7.58
C GLU A 125 22.61 -16.40 -6.34
N TYR A 126 23.16 -16.08 -5.16
CA TYR A 126 22.71 -16.72 -3.92
C TYR A 126 21.24 -16.39 -3.57
N GLN A 127 20.76 -15.22 -3.98
CA GLN A 127 19.36 -14.84 -3.77
C GLN A 127 18.43 -15.63 -4.70
N LEU A 128 18.86 -15.84 -5.94
CA LEU A 128 18.16 -16.66 -6.92
C LEU A 128 18.10 -18.13 -6.49
N GLU A 129 19.16 -18.67 -5.90
CA GLU A 129 19.14 -20.02 -5.31
C GLU A 129 18.11 -20.10 -4.16
N GLY A 130 18.08 -19.10 -3.28
CA GLY A 130 17.05 -19.01 -2.22
C GLY A 130 15.63 -18.93 -2.77
N LEU A 131 15.41 -18.14 -3.83
CA LEU A 131 14.12 -18.07 -4.53
C LEU A 131 13.73 -19.43 -5.15
N ASN A 132 14.66 -20.10 -5.85
CA ASN A 132 14.43 -21.42 -6.42
C ASN A 132 14.06 -22.44 -5.34
N TRP A 133 14.73 -22.39 -4.19
CA TRP A 133 14.40 -23.24 -3.05
C TRP A 133 13.00 -22.98 -2.49
N LEU A 134 12.61 -21.71 -2.34
CA LEU A 134 11.25 -21.33 -1.92
C LEU A 134 10.20 -21.83 -2.91
N LEU A 135 10.42 -21.61 -4.21
CA LEU A 135 9.52 -22.08 -5.28
C LEU A 135 9.40 -23.60 -5.27
N PHE A 136 10.53 -24.32 -5.23
CA PHE A 136 10.52 -25.77 -5.21
C PHE A 136 9.64 -26.32 -4.08
N ASN A 137 9.77 -25.76 -2.87
CA ASN A 137 8.96 -26.16 -1.73
C ASN A 137 7.49 -25.77 -1.88
N TRP A 138 7.21 -24.58 -2.43
CA TRP A 138 5.85 -24.15 -2.72
C TRP A 138 5.14 -25.11 -3.67
N TYR A 139 5.76 -25.47 -4.81
CA TYR A 139 5.23 -26.45 -5.75
C TYR A 139 4.99 -27.82 -5.09
N ASN A 140 5.86 -28.22 -4.15
CA ASN A 140 5.73 -29.46 -3.36
C ASN A 140 4.78 -29.36 -2.16
N ARG A 141 4.03 -28.26 -1.99
CA ARG A 141 3.10 -28.04 -0.88
C ARG A 141 3.77 -28.14 0.51
N ARG A 142 5.00 -27.67 0.61
CA ARG A 142 5.77 -27.60 1.86
C ARG A 142 5.95 -26.15 2.30
N ASN A 143 5.79 -25.92 3.60
CA ASN A 143 6.09 -24.63 4.22
C ASN A 143 7.61 -24.49 4.41
N CYS A 144 8.08 -23.26 4.43
CA CYS A 144 9.51 -22.93 4.47
C CYS A 144 9.85 -22.06 5.68
N ILE A 145 11.06 -22.24 6.19
CA ILE A 145 11.70 -21.31 7.13
C ILE A 145 12.97 -20.82 6.45
N LEU A 146 12.98 -19.54 6.08
CA LEU A 146 14.15 -18.88 5.50
C LEU A 146 15.01 -18.31 6.64
N ALA A 147 16.08 -19.02 6.98
CA ALA A 147 16.93 -18.74 8.16
C ALA A 147 18.32 -18.21 7.78
N ASP A 148 18.45 -17.59 6.62
CA ASP A 148 19.71 -16.97 6.16
C ASP A 148 20.15 -15.83 7.08
N GLU A 149 21.44 -15.48 7.03
CA GLU A 149 22.03 -14.39 7.81
C GLU A 149 21.28 -13.05 7.60
N MET A 150 21.30 -12.20 8.63
CA MET A 150 20.73 -10.85 8.56
C MET A 150 21.48 -10.04 7.49
N GLY A 151 20.74 -9.28 6.67
CA GLY A 151 21.34 -8.46 5.60
C GLY A 151 21.52 -9.16 4.25
N LEU A 152 21.27 -10.47 4.12
CA LEU A 152 21.36 -11.18 2.83
C LEU A 152 20.19 -10.90 1.86
N GLY A 153 19.23 -10.06 2.26
CA GLY A 153 18.11 -9.68 1.39
C GLY A 153 16.94 -10.67 1.40
N LYS A 154 16.66 -11.32 2.54
CA LYS A 154 15.50 -12.19 2.75
C LYS A 154 14.16 -11.54 2.37
N THR A 155 14.01 -10.24 2.65
CA THR A 155 12.84 -9.45 2.25
C THR A 155 12.67 -9.46 0.73
N ILE A 156 13.74 -9.22 -0.03
CA ILE A 156 13.71 -9.20 -1.49
C ILE A 156 13.44 -10.61 -2.04
N GLN A 157 14.07 -11.65 -1.50
CA GLN A 157 13.78 -13.04 -1.87
C GLN A 157 12.31 -13.40 -1.64
N SER A 158 11.72 -12.91 -0.54
CA SER A 158 10.31 -13.11 -0.19
C SER A 158 9.36 -12.39 -1.13
N ILE A 159 9.68 -11.14 -1.49
CA ILE A 159 8.88 -10.34 -2.43
C ILE A 159 8.93 -10.95 -3.84
N THR A 160 10.12 -11.30 -4.31
CA THR A 160 10.29 -11.93 -5.62
C THR A 160 9.65 -13.31 -5.67
N PHE A 161 9.64 -14.06 -4.58
CA PHE A 161 8.87 -15.30 -4.46
C PHE A 161 7.35 -15.09 -4.64
N LEU A 162 6.76 -14.07 -4.01
CA LEU A 162 5.34 -13.75 -4.21
C LEU A 162 5.05 -13.31 -5.64
N HIS A 163 5.97 -12.55 -6.24
CA HIS A 163 5.87 -12.14 -7.64
C HIS A 163 5.88 -13.35 -8.59
N GLU A 164 6.81 -14.31 -8.42
CA GLU A 164 6.84 -15.53 -9.22
C GLU A 164 5.56 -16.37 -9.04
N ILE A 165 5.02 -16.46 -7.82
CA ILE A 165 3.71 -17.10 -7.58
C ILE A 165 2.62 -16.40 -8.38
N PHE A 166 2.56 -15.07 -8.34
CA PHE A 166 1.58 -14.29 -9.08
C PHE A 166 1.66 -14.56 -10.59
N LEU A 167 2.87 -14.67 -11.15
CA LEU A 167 3.09 -15.00 -12.57
C LEU A 167 2.60 -16.40 -12.97
N THR A 168 2.48 -17.35 -12.04
CA THR A 168 1.86 -18.66 -12.32
C THR A 168 0.34 -18.58 -12.54
N GLY A 169 -0.26 -17.40 -12.37
CA GLY A 169 -1.71 -17.20 -12.42
C GLY A 169 -2.41 -17.46 -11.09
N ILE A 170 -1.66 -17.80 -10.03
CA ILE A 170 -2.22 -17.86 -8.68
C ILE A 170 -2.59 -16.45 -8.24
N ARG A 171 -3.89 -16.26 -8.14
CA ARG A 171 -4.46 -14.99 -7.71
C ARG A 171 -4.12 -14.73 -6.26
N CYS A 172 -3.83 -13.47 -6.00
CA CYS A 172 -3.82 -12.82 -4.69
C CYS A 172 -5.14 -13.09 -3.93
N PRO A 173 -5.16 -13.01 -2.58
CA PRO A 173 -4.33 -12.12 -1.77
C PRO A 173 -3.17 -12.79 -1.01
N PHE A 174 -2.07 -12.04 -0.82
CA PHE A 174 -0.92 -12.41 0.00
C PHE A 174 -0.86 -11.61 1.30
N LEU A 175 -0.50 -12.25 2.40
CA LEU A 175 -0.37 -11.60 3.71
C LEU A 175 1.10 -11.54 4.14
N ILE A 176 1.54 -10.37 4.56
CA ILE A 176 2.85 -10.16 5.16
C ILE A 176 2.62 -9.65 6.58
N ILE A 177 3.13 -10.41 7.55
CA ILE A 177 3.09 -10.05 8.96
C ILE A 177 4.51 -9.69 9.37
N ALA A 178 4.73 -8.43 9.72
CA ALA A 178 6.06 -7.92 10.03
C ALA A 178 6.05 -6.99 11.25
N PRO A 179 7.19 -6.82 11.95
CA PRO A 179 7.32 -5.78 12.98
C PRO A 179 6.95 -4.39 12.47
N LEU A 180 6.35 -3.55 13.33
CA LEU A 180 6.02 -2.16 12.99
C LEU A 180 7.23 -1.37 12.46
N SER A 181 8.44 -1.68 12.91
CA SER A 181 9.67 -1.05 12.45
C SER A 181 10.06 -1.42 11.01
N THR A 182 9.58 -2.55 10.47
CA THR A 182 9.97 -3.03 9.14
C THR A 182 8.87 -2.88 8.09
N ILE A 183 7.62 -2.58 8.46
CA ILE A 183 6.51 -2.45 7.48
C ILE A 183 6.80 -1.41 6.38
N THR A 184 7.43 -0.29 6.73
CA THR A 184 7.78 0.78 5.77
C THR A 184 8.89 0.33 4.82
N ASN A 185 9.81 -0.51 5.31
CA ASN A 185 10.82 -1.13 4.47
C ASN A 185 10.18 -2.14 3.51
N TRP A 186 9.30 -3.01 4.00
CA TRP A 186 8.54 -3.94 3.16
C TRP A 186 7.75 -3.20 2.07
N GLU A 187 6.99 -2.15 2.42
CA GLU A 187 6.23 -1.34 1.48
C GLU A 187 7.14 -0.73 0.40
N ARG A 188 8.31 -0.20 0.79
CA ARG A 188 9.28 0.36 -0.15
C ARG A 188 9.83 -0.70 -1.10
N GLU A 189 10.29 -1.84 -0.56
CA GLU A 189 10.85 -2.91 -1.39
C GLU A 189 9.80 -3.47 -2.35
N PHE A 190 8.54 -3.64 -1.94
CA PHE A 190 7.48 -4.06 -2.84
C PHE A 190 7.31 -3.10 -4.03
N ARG A 191 7.31 -1.78 -3.77
CA ARG A 191 7.18 -0.74 -4.80
C ARG A 191 8.40 -0.66 -5.73
N THR A 192 9.58 -0.97 -5.21
CA THR A 192 10.84 -0.93 -5.98
C THR A 192 11.00 -2.17 -6.86
N TRP A 193 10.56 -3.34 -6.38
CA TRP A 193 10.81 -4.62 -7.06
C TRP A 193 9.63 -5.14 -7.87
N THR A 194 8.40 -4.70 -7.60
CA THR A 194 7.21 -5.29 -8.24
C THR A 194 6.16 -4.24 -8.60
N ASP A 195 5.26 -4.61 -9.50
CA ASP A 195 4.04 -3.86 -9.82
C ASP A 195 2.81 -4.38 -9.07
N LEU A 196 3.02 -5.18 -8.03
CA LEU A 196 1.93 -5.68 -7.18
C LEU A 196 1.34 -4.53 -6.36
N ASN A 197 0.01 -4.39 -6.40
CA ASN A 197 -0.70 -3.43 -5.56
C ASN A 197 -0.63 -3.89 -4.08
N VAL A 198 0.13 -3.17 -3.26
CA VAL A 198 0.38 -3.54 -1.86
C VAL A 198 -0.18 -2.48 -0.93
N VAL A 199 -0.97 -2.93 0.05
CA VAL A 199 -1.65 -2.07 1.02
C VAL A 199 -1.13 -2.33 2.42
N VAL A 200 -0.66 -1.28 3.10
CA VAL A 200 -0.29 -1.37 4.52
C VAL A 200 -1.55 -1.24 5.38
N TYR A 201 -1.91 -2.34 6.06
CA TYR A 201 -3.05 -2.39 6.98
C TYR A 201 -2.56 -2.21 8.42
N HIS A 202 -2.45 -0.95 8.84
CA HIS A 202 -2.06 -0.55 10.19
C HIS A 202 -2.64 0.85 10.50
N GLY A 203 -2.70 1.21 11.79
CA GLY A 203 -3.06 2.56 12.24
C GLY A 203 -4.37 2.62 13.03
N SER A 204 -4.89 3.84 13.14
CA SER A 204 -6.12 4.16 13.86
C SER A 204 -7.35 3.47 13.28
N MET A 205 -8.47 3.51 14.02
CA MET A 205 -9.75 3.04 13.51
C MET A 205 -10.18 3.77 12.23
N ILE A 206 -9.94 5.08 12.15
CA ILE A 206 -10.27 5.91 10.97
C ILE A 206 -9.44 5.46 9.77
N SER A 207 -8.13 5.28 9.94
CA SER A 207 -7.25 4.79 8.87
C SER A 207 -7.71 3.44 8.33
N ARG A 208 -8.12 2.51 9.20
CA ARG A 208 -8.62 1.20 8.79
C ARG A 208 -9.95 1.27 8.05
N GLN A 209 -10.87 2.13 8.49
CA GLN A 209 -12.14 2.35 7.78
C GLN A 209 -11.91 2.88 6.37
N MET A 210 -10.97 3.82 6.20
CA MET A 210 -10.60 4.32 4.87
C MET A 210 -10.02 3.22 3.98
N ILE A 211 -9.11 2.39 4.50
CA ILE A 211 -8.56 1.25 3.75
C ILE A 211 -9.68 0.30 3.30
N GLN A 212 -10.61 -0.06 4.19
CA GLN A 212 -11.74 -0.94 3.86
C GLN A 212 -12.67 -0.32 2.80
N GLN A 213 -12.88 1.00 2.87
CA GLN A 213 -13.75 1.72 1.97
C GLN A 213 -13.17 1.82 0.55
N TYR A 214 -11.89 2.17 0.43
CA TYR A 214 -11.28 2.56 -0.85
C TYR A 214 -10.42 1.44 -1.48
N GLU A 215 -9.68 0.69 -0.66
CA GLU A 215 -8.56 -0.17 -1.11
C GLU A 215 -8.88 -1.68 -1.07
N MET A 216 -9.83 -2.14 -0.25
CA MET A 216 -9.98 -3.59 -0.05
C MET A 216 -10.79 -4.29 -1.14
N TYR A 217 -12.01 -3.83 -1.41
CA TYR A 217 -13.02 -4.62 -2.11
C TYR A 217 -13.46 -3.98 -3.42
N PHE A 218 -13.69 -4.83 -4.42
CA PHE A 218 -14.50 -4.41 -5.57
C PHE A 218 -15.97 -4.29 -5.16
N ARG A 219 -16.66 -3.33 -5.77
CA ARG A 219 -18.08 -3.09 -5.55
C ARG A 219 -18.83 -3.23 -6.88
N ASP A 220 -20.01 -3.83 -6.83
CA ASP A 220 -20.91 -3.91 -7.97
C ASP A 220 -21.55 -2.53 -8.28
N SER A 221 -22.35 -2.46 -9.34
CA SER A 221 -23.07 -1.23 -9.72
C SER A 221 -24.06 -0.73 -8.65
N GLN A 222 -24.39 -1.55 -7.66
CA GLN A 222 -25.26 -1.21 -6.53
C GLN A 222 -24.44 -0.86 -5.26
N GLY A 223 -23.11 -0.81 -5.35
CA GLY A 223 -22.21 -0.49 -4.26
C GLY A 223 -21.92 -1.64 -3.29
N ARG A 224 -22.39 -2.86 -3.59
CA ARG A 224 -22.22 -4.04 -2.72
C ARG A 224 -20.87 -4.70 -2.97
N VAL A 225 -20.26 -5.21 -1.91
CA VAL A 225 -18.95 -5.88 -1.97
C VAL A 225 -19.05 -7.19 -2.75
N ILE A 226 -18.19 -7.34 -3.76
CA ILE A 226 -18.04 -8.58 -4.52
C ILE A 226 -17.09 -9.50 -3.75
N ARG A 227 -17.68 -10.50 -3.07
CA ARG A 227 -16.93 -11.44 -2.23
C ARG A 227 -15.91 -12.25 -3.05
N GLY A 228 -14.76 -12.54 -2.44
CA GLY A 228 -13.69 -13.30 -3.07
C GLY A 228 -12.86 -12.53 -4.09
N THR A 229 -13.09 -11.22 -4.25
CA THR A 229 -12.30 -10.34 -5.12
C THR A 229 -11.78 -9.15 -4.33
N TYR A 230 -10.51 -8.84 -4.52
CA TYR A 230 -9.80 -7.79 -3.77
C TYR A 230 -9.08 -6.87 -4.74
N LYS A 231 -9.07 -5.57 -4.47
CA LYS A 231 -8.35 -4.58 -5.30
C LYS A 231 -6.84 -4.64 -5.06
N PHE A 232 -6.40 -5.12 -3.91
CA PHE A 232 -4.99 -5.29 -3.57
C PHE A 232 -4.48 -6.69 -3.93
N ASN A 233 -3.17 -6.78 -4.15
CA ASN A 233 -2.44 -8.03 -4.33
C ASN A 233 -1.85 -8.56 -3.01
N ALA A 234 -1.37 -7.67 -2.16
CA ALA A 234 -0.81 -8.03 -0.86
C ALA A 234 -1.20 -7.05 0.25
N ILE A 235 -1.32 -7.55 1.47
CA ILE A 235 -1.45 -6.74 2.68
C ILE A 235 -0.21 -6.92 3.54
N ILE A 236 0.34 -5.80 4.00
CA ILE A 236 1.36 -5.75 5.06
C ILE A 236 0.68 -5.32 6.34
N THR A 237 0.82 -6.09 7.40
CA THR A 237 0.28 -5.75 8.73
C THR A 237 1.25 -6.13 9.84
N THR A 238 0.92 -5.77 11.07
CA THR A 238 1.75 -6.03 12.24
C THR A 238 1.21 -7.18 13.07
N PHE A 239 2.07 -7.77 13.91
CA PHE A 239 1.67 -8.81 14.86
C PHE A 239 0.50 -8.37 15.75
N GLU A 240 0.52 -7.12 16.20
CA GLU A 240 -0.48 -6.55 17.08
C GLU A 240 -1.86 -6.48 16.41
N MET A 241 -1.90 -6.22 15.09
CA MET A 241 -3.15 -6.21 14.33
C MET A 241 -3.77 -7.60 14.21
N ILE A 242 -2.95 -8.63 14.01
CA ILE A 242 -3.38 -10.04 13.98
C ILE A 242 -3.89 -10.45 15.37
N LEU A 243 -3.13 -10.11 16.43
CA LEU A 243 -3.47 -10.41 17.83
C LEU A 243 -4.72 -9.68 18.30
N GLY A 244 -4.99 -8.48 17.78
CA GLY A 244 -6.21 -7.73 18.03
C GLY A 244 -7.46 -8.37 17.41
N GLY A 245 -7.31 -9.49 16.68
CA GLY A 245 -8.41 -10.28 16.15
C GLY A 245 -9.12 -9.65 14.97
N CYS A 246 -8.42 -8.82 14.17
CA CYS A 246 -8.96 -8.06 13.04
C CYS A 246 -9.89 -8.92 12.15
N PRO A 247 -11.23 -8.82 12.31
CA PRO A 247 -12.17 -9.75 11.69
C PRO A 247 -12.12 -9.70 10.16
N GLU A 248 -11.78 -8.52 9.63
CA GLU A 248 -11.69 -8.27 8.19
C GLU A 248 -10.54 -9.03 7.55
N LEU A 249 -9.40 -9.16 8.25
CA LEU A 249 -8.27 -9.97 7.75
C LEU A 249 -8.53 -11.47 7.92
N ASN A 250 -9.28 -11.87 8.96
CA ASN A 250 -9.67 -13.26 9.18
C ASN A 250 -10.65 -13.78 8.12
N ALA A 251 -11.47 -12.90 7.54
CA ALA A 251 -12.45 -13.27 6.53
C ALA A 251 -11.83 -13.57 5.15
N ILE A 252 -10.54 -13.29 4.96
CA ILE A 252 -9.85 -13.39 3.69
C ILE A 252 -9.16 -14.75 3.57
N GLU A 253 -9.43 -15.48 2.48
CA GLU A 253 -8.69 -16.72 2.15
C GLU A 253 -7.31 -16.35 1.56
N TRP A 254 -6.30 -16.25 2.43
CA TRP A 254 -4.93 -15.93 2.02
C TRP A 254 -4.28 -17.05 1.24
N ARG A 255 -3.56 -16.70 0.17
CA ARG A 255 -2.95 -17.68 -0.75
C ARG A 255 -1.49 -17.96 -0.44
N CYS A 256 -0.86 -17.03 0.26
CA CYS A 256 0.47 -17.17 0.84
C CYS A 256 0.58 -16.20 2.03
N VAL A 257 1.26 -16.66 3.08
CA VAL A 257 1.57 -15.85 4.26
C VAL A 257 3.07 -15.84 4.48
N ILE A 258 3.62 -14.65 4.67
CA ILE A 258 5.02 -14.42 5.04
C ILE A 258 5.04 -13.79 6.42
N ILE A 259 5.85 -14.36 7.31
CA ILE A 259 6.03 -13.86 8.67
C ILE A 259 7.50 -13.45 8.82
N ASP A 260 7.72 -12.15 8.91
CA ASP A 260 9.04 -11.58 9.17
C ASP A 260 9.37 -11.66 10.67
N GLU A 261 10.64 -11.85 11.02
CA GLU A 261 11.06 -12.04 12.42
C GLU A 261 10.25 -13.09 13.19
N ALA A 262 9.97 -14.22 12.53
CA ALA A 262 9.16 -15.34 13.04
C ALA A 262 9.68 -15.97 14.34
N HIS A 263 10.88 -15.60 14.81
CA HIS A 263 11.39 -15.99 16.13
C HIS A 263 10.47 -15.54 17.29
N ARG A 264 9.54 -14.61 17.05
CA ARG A 264 8.46 -14.23 17.97
C ARG A 264 7.43 -15.34 18.21
N LEU A 265 7.39 -16.38 17.37
CA LEU A 265 6.46 -17.51 17.45
C LEU A 265 6.94 -18.67 18.36
N LYS A 266 7.98 -18.47 19.18
CA LYS A 266 8.63 -19.55 19.95
C LYS A 266 7.72 -20.33 20.91
N ASN A 267 6.67 -19.71 21.46
CA ASN A 267 5.81 -20.35 22.45
C ASN A 267 4.59 -21.01 21.79
N LYS A 268 4.35 -22.30 22.06
CA LYS A 268 3.16 -23.03 21.56
C LYS A 268 1.82 -22.41 22.02
N ASN A 269 1.83 -21.71 23.15
CA ASN A 269 0.69 -20.95 23.69
C ASN A 269 0.76 -19.46 23.29
N CYS A 270 1.53 -19.11 22.26
CA CYS A 270 1.58 -17.73 21.80
C CYS A 270 0.21 -17.38 21.21
N LYS A 271 -0.42 -16.31 21.74
CA LYS A 271 -1.68 -15.75 21.22
C LYS A 271 -1.64 -15.49 19.72
N LEU A 272 -0.44 -15.31 19.15
CA LEU A 272 -0.24 -15.12 17.73
C LEU A 272 -0.54 -16.41 16.93
N LEU A 273 -0.16 -17.58 17.45
CA LEU A 273 -0.54 -18.85 16.84
C LEU A 273 -2.05 -19.08 16.91
N GLU A 274 -2.71 -18.63 17.97
CA GLU A 274 -4.18 -18.67 18.06
C GLU A 274 -4.82 -17.73 17.04
N GLY A 275 -4.33 -16.50 16.91
CA GLY A 275 -4.77 -15.56 15.87
C GLY A 275 -4.57 -16.10 14.44
N LEU A 276 -3.43 -16.74 14.17
CA LEU A 276 -3.16 -17.37 12.87
C LEU A 276 -4.07 -18.59 12.60
N LYS A 277 -4.40 -19.39 13.63
CA LYS A 277 -5.36 -20.50 13.50
C LYS A 277 -6.76 -20.01 13.13
N LEU A 278 -7.16 -18.83 13.60
CA LEU A 278 -8.45 -18.23 13.25
C LEU A 278 -8.51 -17.77 11.78
N MET A 279 -7.36 -17.61 11.12
CA MET A 279 -7.26 -17.15 9.73
C MET A 279 -7.39 -18.26 8.68
N ASN A 280 -7.73 -19.50 9.06
CA ASN A 280 -7.83 -20.67 8.16
C ASN A 280 -6.63 -20.79 7.19
N LEU A 281 -5.42 -20.49 7.69
CA LEU A 281 -4.16 -20.51 6.93
C LEU A 281 -3.63 -21.92 6.68
#